data_AF-A0A3D1LEK0-F1
#
_entry.id   AF-A0A3D1LEK0-F1
#
_cell.length_a   1.000
_cell.length_b   1.000
_cell.length_c   1.000
_cell.angle_alpha   90.00
_cell.angle_beta   90.00
_cell.angle_gamma   90.00
#
_symmetry.space_group_name_H-M   'P 1'
#
loop_
_entity.id
_entity.type
_entity.pdbx_description
1 polymer ?
#
loop_
_entity_poly.entity_id
_entity_poly.type
_entity_poly.pdbx_seq_one_letter_code
_entity_poly.pdbx_strand_id
1 'polypeptide(L)' 'GTLLRSDKSISPRTMHALHAAQERGVLLVPATGRLYRSLPEALLDEQLSRYFILVNGAQVYD' A
#
# COMPACT_ATOMS: atom_id res chain seq x y z
N GLY A 1 -11.21 5.95 1.78
CA GLY A 1 -10.18 6.99 1.87
C GLY A 1 -9.35 6.68 3.09
N THR A 2 -8.03 6.58 2.91
CA THR A 2 -7.04 6.39 3.98
C THR A 2 -5.68 6.84 3.43
N LEU A 3 -5.07 6.02 2.56
CA LEU A 3 -3.83 6.34 1.87
C LEU A 3 -4.07 7.01 0.50
N LEU A 4 -5.03 6.48 -0.25
CA LEU A 4 -5.35 6.97 -1.60
C LEU A 4 -6.23 8.22 -1.55
N ARG A 5 -5.96 9.15 -2.46
CA ARG A 5 -6.83 10.29 -2.78
C ARG A 5 -8.10 9.82 -3.51
N SER A 6 -9.02 10.74 -3.76
CA SER A 6 -10.30 10.45 -4.42
C SER A 6 -10.11 9.85 -5.83
N ASP A 7 -9.08 10.29 -6.54
CA ASP A 7 -8.65 9.84 -7.88
C ASP A 7 -7.83 8.54 -7.86
N LYS A 8 -7.72 7.88 -6.69
CA LYS A 8 -6.92 6.66 -6.47
C LYS A 8 -5.40 6.85 -6.59
N SER A 9 -4.91 8.08 -6.66
CA SER A 9 -3.48 8.38 -6.59
C SER A 9 -2.97 8.43 -5.14
N ILE A 10 -1.65 8.30 -4.98
CA ILE A 10 -0.94 8.62 -3.73
C ILE A 10 -0.29 10.00 -3.90
N SER A 11 -0.47 10.89 -2.94
CA SER A 11 0.14 12.23 -3.04
C SER A 11 1.67 12.16 -2.90
N PRO A 12 2.44 13.06 -3.54
CA PRO A 12 3.89 13.09 -3.38
C PRO A 12 4.35 13.18 -1.92
N ARG A 13 3.65 13.99 -1.10
CA ARG A 13 3.90 14.11 0.34
C ARG A 13 3.72 12.76 1.06
N THR A 14 2.66 12.04 0.74
CA THR A 14 2.38 10.72 1.34
C THR A 14 3.45 9.72 0.93
N MET A 15 3.84 9.68 -0.35
CA MET A 15 4.87 8.78 -0.83
C MET A 15 6.22 9.03 -0.13
N HIS A 16 6.61 10.29 0.02
CA HIS A 16 7.82 10.64 0.77
C HIS A 16 7.79 10.17 2.23
N ALA A 17 6.63 10.28 2.90
CA ALA A 17 6.47 9.77 4.26
C ALA A 17 6.56 8.24 4.34
N LEU A 18 6.05 7.52 3.33
CA LEU A 18 6.19 6.05 3.26
C LEU A 18 7.65 5.65 3.11
N HIS A 19 8.38 6.25 2.17
CA HIS A 19 9.81 5.97 1.99
C HIS A 19 10.62 6.30 3.25
N ALA A 20 10.37 7.45 3.89
CA ALA A 20 11.04 7.80 5.14
C ALA A 20 10.77 6.77 6.26
N ALA A 21 9.57 6.18 6.31
CA ALA A 21 9.28 5.11 7.25
C ALA A 21 10.06 3.82 6.91
N GLN A 22 10.12 3.45 5.64
CA GLN A 22 10.90 2.28 5.18
C GLN A 22 12.39 2.42 5.45
N GLU A 23 12.97 3.60 5.24
CA GLU A 23 14.37 3.92 5.58
C GLU A 23 14.68 3.71 7.07
N ARG A 24 13.66 3.78 7.94
CA ARG A 24 13.75 3.53 9.38
C ARG A 24 13.43 2.09 9.76
N GLY A 25 13.29 1.19 8.78
CA GLY A 25 12.97 -0.22 8.98
C GLY A 25 11.50 -0.52 9.23
N VAL A 26 10.59 0.43 8.97
CA VAL A 26 9.14 0.19 9.12
C VAL A 26 8.63 -0.56 7.90
N LEU A 27 7.96 -1.69 8.15
CA LEU A 27 7.26 -2.44 7.11
C LEU A 27 5.92 -1.78 6.80
N LEU A 28 5.70 -1.47 5.53
CA LEU A 28 4.39 -1.07 5.04
C LEU A 28 3.57 -2.32 4.68
N VAL A 29 2.32 -2.37 5.17
CA VAL A 29 1.38 -3.46 4.87
C VAL A 29 0.02 -2.86 4.50
N PRO A 30 -0.33 -2.75 3.21
CA PRO A 30 -1.64 -2.33 2.78
C PRO A 30 -2.72 -3.29 3.25
N ALA A 31 -3.72 -2.77 3.96
CA ALA A 31 -4.90 -3.51 4.38
C ALA A 31 -6.14 -2.98 3.66
N THR A 32 -6.82 -3.82 2.88
CA THR A 32 -7.92 -3.39 2.02
C THR A 32 -8.96 -4.48 1.75
N GLY A 33 -10.17 -4.04 1.42
CA GLY A 33 -11.25 -4.90 0.89
C GLY A 33 -11.06 -5.31 -0.57
N ARG A 34 -10.03 -4.80 -1.24
CA ARG A 34 -9.77 -5.04 -2.66
C ARG A 34 -9.11 -6.40 -2.88
N LEU A 35 -9.29 -6.94 -4.10
CA LEU A 35 -8.49 -8.03 -4.64
C LEU A 35 -7.11 -7.50 -5.03
N TYR A 36 -6.07 -8.35 -5.00
CA TYR A 36 -4.70 -7.98 -5.39
C TYR A 36 -4.65 -7.28 -6.75
N ARG A 37 -5.25 -7.92 -7.78
CA ARG A 37 -5.34 -7.40 -9.16
C ARG A 37 -6.11 -6.09 -9.34
N SER A 38 -6.77 -5.59 -8.28
CA SER A 38 -7.55 -4.35 -8.29
C SER A 38 -6.92 -3.22 -7.45
N LEU A 39 -5.70 -3.46 -6.96
CA LEU A 39 -4.88 -2.43 -6.34
C LEU A 39 -4.37 -1.47 -7.41
N PRO A 40 -4.25 -0.16 -7.09
CA PRO A 40 -3.50 0.77 -7.92
C PRO A 40 -2.04 0.33 -8.07
N GLU A 41 -1.46 0.57 -9.24
CA GLU A 41 -0.08 0.20 -9.57
C GLU A 41 0.95 0.74 -8.56
N ALA A 42 0.74 1.94 -8.04
CA ALA A 42 1.60 2.54 -7.01
C ALA A 42 1.67 1.74 -5.69
N LEU A 43 0.72 0.84 -5.42
CA LEU A 43 0.75 -0.06 -4.26
C LEU A 43 1.32 -1.44 -4.59
N LEU A 44 1.46 -1.77 -5.87
CA LEU A 44 2.03 -3.04 -6.35
C LEU A 44 3.54 -2.95 -6.55
N ASP A 45 4.14 -1.79 -6.27
CA ASP A 45 5.59 -1.63 -6.22
C ASP A 45 6.17 -2.48 -5.08
N GLU A 46 6.87 -3.55 -5.43
CA GLU A 46 7.50 -4.48 -4.49
C GLU A 46 8.56 -3.79 -3.60
N GLN A 47 9.11 -2.65 -4.03
CA GLN A 47 10.00 -1.85 -3.19
C GLN A 47 9.25 -1.11 -2.10
N LEU A 48 7.96 -0.82 -2.29
CA LEU A 48 7.13 -0.09 -1.35
C LEU A 48 6.45 -1.02 -0.33
N SER A 49 5.99 -2.19 -0.78
CA SER A 49 5.31 -3.16 0.09
C SER A 49 5.57 -4.59 -0.34
N ARG A 50 5.95 -5.41 0.62
CA ARG A 50 6.11 -6.86 0.46
C ARG A 50 4.81 -7.60 0.85
N TYR A 51 4.24 -7.26 2.00
CA TYR A 51 3.04 -7.93 2.52
C TYR A 51 1.75 -7.22 2.15
N PHE A 52 0.66 -7.98 1.96
CA PHE A 52 -0.66 -7.43 1.66
C PHE A 52 -1.76 -8.13 2.45
N ILE A 53 -2.67 -7.36 3.05
CA ILE A 53 -3.90 -7.86 3.67
C ILE A 53 -5.07 -7.47 2.77
N LEU A 54 -5.72 -8.45 2.16
CA LEU A 54 -6.67 -8.28 1.06
C LEU A 54 -8.03 -8.87 1.41
N VAL A 55 -9.05 -8.52 0.61
CA VAL A 55 -10.41 -9.08 0.73
C VAL A 55 -10.93 -8.98 2.18
N ASN A 56 -10.74 -7.81 2.80
CA ASN A 56 -11.10 -7.54 4.19
C ASN A 56 -10.45 -8.50 5.20
N GLY A 57 -9.23 -8.95 4.90
CA GLY A 57 -8.47 -9.88 5.75
C GLY A 57 -8.62 -11.35 5.40
N ALA A 58 -9.44 -11.71 4.40
CA ALA A 58 -9.60 -13.10 3.98
C ALA A 58 -8.39 -13.65 3.19
N GLN A 59 -7.51 -12.78 2.68
CA GLN A 59 -6.31 -13.16 1.94
C GLN A 59 -5.08 -12.37 2.44
N VAL A 60 -3.95 -13.06 2.57
CA VAL A 60 -2.66 -12.46 2.97
C VAL A 60 -1.58 -12.95 2.03
N TYR A 61 -0.88 -12.01 1.37
CA TYR A 61 0.23 -12.27 0.44
C TYR A 61 1.57 -11.73 0.99
N ASP A 62 2.67 -12.31 0.51
CA ASP A 62 4.09 -11.90 0.69
C ASP A 62 4.73 -11.61 -0.66
#